data_AF-A0A7C3WI17-F1
#
_entry.id   AF-A0A7C3WI17-F1
#
_cell.length_a   1.000
_cell.length_b   1.000
_cell.length_c   1.000
_cell.angle_alpha   90.00
_cell.angle_beta   90.00
_cell.angle_gamma   90.00
#
_symmetry.space_group_name_H-M   'P 1'
#
loop_
_entity.id
_entity.type
_entity.pdbx_description
1 polymer ?
#
loop_
_entity_poly.entity_id
_entity_poly.type
_entity_poly.pdbx_seq_one_letter_code
_entity_poly.pdbx_strand_id
1 'polypeptide(L)'
;MVRHFSLSAAVVLLLAGLANAHYLWVTVDNYNPKRGDVVVFRIGLGHEDEFPVSDILPRTENLFVEIIQPDGKSFSVDILEDPATKTLVGKFVAEQEGTYAVIARLIASPRRGQEQRQAQEASGKERWTEVVKPLSQQEDSGFVVYPIGVIRSPYGPEGKRPPHQGRYSHEVCQIAVDEKFAEALKGTENSSHLIVLYWMHKARRDVLASRTPFSDEVLGVFATRSPNRPNPIGICVVELLERKGNVLFVKGLDAFDGTPVVDIKPYSFGIDAVLGSGILAGAGLGPSAVAWFDMSAKALVDVGKPSPTKVRRPPRLEIIVLDNSARLKMGASVPILVLDNGLPVSVTISATSSDLKKPLKSGEARARKVLSLTATDGGLAHLKLDRSGVWLVACQHGNARATLTFAVK
;
A
#
# COMPACT_ATOMS: atom_id res chain seq x y z
N MET A 1 -27.92 0.02 -40.11
CA MET A 1 -26.74 0.71 -39.54
C MET A 1 -26.26 -0.12 -38.36
N VAL A 2 -25.40 -1.11 -38.63
CA VAL A 2 -24.92 -2.07 -37.63
C VAL A 2 -23.72 -1.45 -36.91
N ARG A 3 -23.86 -1.18 -35.61
CA ARG A 3 -22.75 -0.70 -34.78
C ARG A 3 -21.82 -1.87 -34.48
N HIS A 4 -20.62 -1.82 -35.05
CA HIS A 4 -19.51 -2.69 -34.68
C HIS A 4 -19.17 -2.51 -33.19
N PHE A 5 -19.60 -3.45 -32.35
CA PHE A 5 -18.98 -3.65 -31.06
C PHE A 5 -17.59 -4.25 -31.29
N SER A 6 -16.55 -3.54 -30.85
CA SER A 6 -15.17 -4.03 -30.88
C SER A 6 -15.07 -5.32 -30.08
N LEU A 7 -14.76 -6.42 -30.80
CA LEU A 7 -14.49 -7.76 -30.26
C LEU A 7 -13.39 -7.76 -29.17
N SER A 8 -12.58 -6.70 -29.09
CA SER A 8 -11.41 -6.60 -28.22
C SER A 8 -11.75 -6.39 -26.74
N ALA A 9 -12.85 -5.69 -26.42
CA ALA A 9 -13.22 -5.44 -25.02
C ALA A 9 -13.82 -6.70 -24.36
N ALA A 10 -14.57 -7.50 -25.12
CA ALA A 10 -15.15 -8.75 -24.63
C ALA A 10 -14.08 -9.83 -24.40
N VAL A 11 -13.04 -9.90 -25.25
CA VAL A 11 -11.93 -10.87 -25.08
C VAL A 11 -11.04 -10.52 -23.88
N VAL A 12 -10.82 -9.23 -23.56
CA VAL A 12 -10.05 -8.82 -22.38
C VAL A 12 -10.81 -9.10 -21.07
N LEU A 13 -12.14 -8.92 -21.06
CA LEU A 13 -12.98 -9.26 -19.91
C LEU A 13 -13.19 -10.77 -19.73
N LEU A 14 -13.22 -11.55 -20.82
CA LEU A 14 -13.29 -13.01 -20.75
C LEU A 14 -11.96 -13.67 -20.33
N LEU A 15 -10.80 -13.05 -20.60
CA LEU A 15 -9.49 -13.53 -20.12
C LEU A 15 -9.21 -13.16 -18.66
N ALA A 16 -9.86 -12.12 -18.12
CA ALA A 16 -9.75 -11.76 -16.69
C ALA A 16 -10.49 -12.76 -15.76
N GLY A 17 -11.40 -13.56 -16.30
CA GLY A 17 -12.17 -14.57 -15.55
C GLY A 17 -11.54 -15.97 -15.48
N LEU A 18 -10.40 -16.20 -16.13
CA LEU A 18 -9.77 -17.54 -16.23
C LEU A 18 -8.23 -17.54 -16.11
N ALA A 19 -7.62 -16.42 -15.71
CA ALA A 19 -6.19 -16.37 -15.42
C ALA A 19 -5.96 -16.61 -13.91
N ASN A 20 -5.50 -17.81 -13.53
CA ASN A 20 -5.02 -18.08 -12.18
C ASN A 20 -3.97 -17.02 -11.81
N ALA A 21 -4.20 -16.34 -10.70
CA ALA A 21 -3.39 -15.21 -10.27
C ALA A 21 -2.33 -15.69 -9.27
N HIS A 22 -1.08 -15.25 -9.43
CA HIS A 22 0.00 -15.63 -8.50
C HIS A 22 -0.22 -15.04 -7.10
N TYR A 23 0.07 -15.82 -6.07
CA TYR A 23 0.10 -15.43 -4.68
C TYR A 23 1.51 -15.56 -4.11
N LEU A 24 1.87 -14.61 -3.25
CA LEU A 24 3.06 -14.71 -2.41
C LEU A 24 2.65 -15.65 -1.29
N TRP A 25 3.49 -16.63 -0.99
CA TRP A 25 3.22 -17.56 0.10
C TRP A 25 4.47 -17.77 0.93
N VAL A 26 4.26 -18.07 2.21
CA VAL A 26 5.32 -18.43 3.16
C VAL A 26 4.94 -19.76 3.79
N THR A 27 5.89 -20.69 3.87
CA THR A 27 5.74 -21.94 4.62
C THR A 27 6.96 -22.18 5.49
N VAL A 28 6.82 -22.94 6.57
CA VAL A 28 7.92 -23.32 7.45
C VAL A 28 8.14 -24.83 7.44
N ASP A 29 9.37 -25.25 7.74
CA ASP A 29 9.73 -26.67 7.84
C ASP A 29 9.13 -27.36 9.07
N ASN A 30 8.92 -26.59 10.14
CA ASN A 30 8.29 -27.05 11.37
C ASN A 30 7.38 -25.96 11.97
N TYR A 31 6.06 -26.20 11.94
CA TYR A 31 5.05 -25.33 12.54
C TYR A 31 4.92 -25.48 14.06
N ASN A 32 5.55 -26.50 14.66
CA ASN A 32 5.53 -26.77 16.10
C ASN A 32 6.95 -27.05 16.66
N PRO A 33 7.91 -26.13 16.51
CA PRO A 33 9.26 -26.30 17.01
C PRO A 33 9.30 -26.20 18.54
N LYS A 34 10.38 -26.73 19.13
CA LYS A 34 10.72 -26.50 20.54
C LYS A 34 11.48 -25.18 20.66
N ARG A 35 11.47 -24.62 21.87
CA ARG A 35 12.31 -23.47 22.20
C ARG A 35 13.78 -23.81 21.94
N GLY A 36 14.47 -22.94 21.21
CA GLY A 36 15.87 -23.11 20.80
C GLY A 36 16.04 -23.83 19.46
N ASP A 37 14.99 -24.40 18.88
CA ASP A 37 15.07 -24.99 17.55
C ASP A 37 15.25 -23.89 16.50
N VAL A 38 15.99 -24.23 15.44
CA VAL A 38 16.06 -23.42 14.22
C VAL A 38 14.84 -23.73 13.38
N VAL A 39 14.11 -22.68 13.01
CA VAL A 39 12.98 -22.75 12.08
C VAL A 39 13.45 -22.25 10.71
N VAL A 40 13.23 -23.04 9.67
CA VAL A 40 13.54 -22.68 8.30
C VAL A 40 12.25 -22.35 7.56
N PHE A 41 12.13 -21.12 7.08
CA PHE A 41 10.98 -20.69 6.28
C PHE A 41 11.36 -20.54 4.81
N ARG A 42 10.37 -20.76 3.94
CA ARG A 42 10.47 -20.58 2.49
C ARG A 42 9.40 -19.62 2.01
N ILE A 43 9.81 -18.74 1.11
CA ILE A 43 8.95 -17.76 0.44
C ILE A 43 8.93 -18.10 -1.04
N GLY A 44 7.75 -18.28 -1.60
CA GLY A 44 7.59 -18.52 -3.02
C GLY A 44 6.47 -17.67 -3.62
N LEU A 45 6.39 -17.75 -4.94
CA LEU A 45 5.42 -17.01 -5.73
C LEU A 45 4.90 -17.94 -6.83
N GLY A 46 3.63 -18.28 -6.73
CA GLY A 46 2.98 -19.25 -7.63
C GLY A 46 1.47 -19.20 -7.49
N HIS A 47 0.76 -20.06 -8.21
CA HIS A 47 -0.69 -20.14 -8.09
C HIS A 47 -1.13 -20.80 -6.77
N GLU A 48 -2.29 -20.39 -6.24
CA GLU A 48 -2.82 -20.94 -4.99
C GLU A 48 -3.11 -22.45 -5.07
N ASP A 49 -3.54 -22.94 -6.23
CA ASP A 49 -3.85 -24.33 -6.53
C ASP A 49 -2.61 -25.19 -6.79
N GLU A 50 -1.43 -24.58 -6.82
CA GLU A 50 -0.14 -25.25 -6.99
C GLU A 50 0.71 -25.18 -5.71
N PHE A 51 0.24 -24.51 -4.66
CA PHE A 51 0.98 -24.39 -3.40
C PHE A 51 1.45 -25.77 -2.87
N PRO A 52 2.71 -25.89 -2.38
CA PRO A 52 3.76 -24.86 -2.27
C PRO A 52 4.76 -24.84 -3.43
N VAL A 53 4.32 -25.09 -4.67
CA VAL A 53 5.18 -24.91 -5.84
C VAL A 53 5.36 -23.41 -6.11
N SER A 54 6.61 -23.03 -6.36
CA SER A 54 7.00 -21.67 -6.75
C SER A 54 7.30 -21.69 -8.24
N ASP A 55 6.53 -20.92 -9.02
CA ASP A 55 6.70 -20.85 -10.47
C ASP A 55 7.80 -19.87 -10.84
N ILE A 56 7.90 -18.80 -10.03
CA ILE A 56 8.76 -17.65 -10.21
C ILE A 56 9.48 -17.36 -8.88
N LEU A 57 10.76 -17.02 -8.95
CA LEU A 57 11.48 -16.55 -7.78
C LEU A 57 10.96 -15.16 -7.37
N PRO A 58 10.49 -14.94 -6.12
CA PRO A 58 10.07 -13.62 -5.68
C PRO A 58 11.23 -12.63 -5.75
N ARG A 59 10.96 -11.40 -6.19
CA ARG A 59 12.00 -10.36 -6.24
C ARG A 59 12.31 -9.84 -4.85
N THR A 60 13.57 -9.87 -4.46
CA THR A 60 14.04 -9.39 -3.15
C THR A 60 14.01 -7.86 -3.04
N GLU A 61 14.12 -7.13 -4.16
CA GLU A 61 14.23 -5.65 -4.18
C GLU A 61 13.04 -4.91 -3.54
N ASN A 62 11.86 -5.53 -3.49
CA ASN A 62 10.65 -4.97 -2.86
C ASN A 62 10.02 -5.94 -1.83
N LEU A 63 10.77 -6.95 -1.39
CA LEU A 63 10.29 -7.96 -0.46
C LEU A 63 10.81 -7.67 0.94
N PHE A 64 9.89 -7.39 1.85
CA PHE A 64 10.17 -7.17 3.25
C PHE A 64 9.79 -8.42 4.04
N VAL A 65 10.73 -8.98 4.80
CA VAL A 65 10.51 -10.14 5.65
C VAL A 65 10.77 -9.77 7.09
N GLU A 66 9.80 -10.04 7.96
CA GLU A 66 9.91 -9.81 9.39
C GLU A 66 9.41 -11.03 10.17
N ILE A 67 10.12 -11.32 11.25
CA ILE A 67 9.72 -12.33 12.23
C ILE A 67 9.18 -11.56 13.43
N ILE A 68 7.90 -11.75 13.75
CA ILE A 68 7.27 -11.19 14.94
C ILE A 68 7.30 -12.25 16.04
N GLN A 69 7.93 -11.91 17.15
CA GLN A 69 8.07 -12.73 18.35
C GLN A 69 6.80 -12.70 19.20
N PRO A 70 6.61 -13.66 20.13
CA PRO A 70 5.48 -13.71 21.04
C PRO A 70 5.26 -12.43 21.87
N ASP A 71 6.34 -11.71 22.22
CA ASP A 71 6.28 -10.44 22.95
C ASP A 71 5.90 -9.24 22.05
N GLY A 72 5.68 -9.47 20.76
CA GLY A 72 5.33 -8.46 19.76
C GLY A 72 6.52 -7.63 19.25
N LYS A 73 7.76 -7.95 19.65
CA LYS A 73 8.97 -7.43 18.99
C LYS A 73 9.14 -8.10 17.65
N SER A 74 9.79 -7.41 16.72
CA SER A 74 10.06 -7.93 15.39
C SER A 74 11.53 -7.76 15.03
N PHE A 75 12.05 -8.68 14.24
CA PHE A 75 13.38 -8.58 13.65
C PHE A 75 13.35 -9.03 12.19
N SER A 76 14.22 -8.42 11.38
CA SER A 76 14.43 -8.84 9.99
C SER A 76 15.38 -10.03 9.96
N VAL A 77 15.27 -10.82 8.91
CA VAL A 77 16.06 -12.03 8.69
C VAL A 77 16.64 -12.00 7.29
N ASP A 78 17.90 -12.42 7.18
CA ASP A 78 18.51 -12.60 5.87
C ASP A 78 17.81 -13.75 5.14
N ILE A 79 17.61 -13.53 3.84
CA ILE A 79 16.99 -14.47 2.93
C ILE A 79 17.95 -14.77 1.79
N LEU A 80 18.05 -16.04 1.43
CA LEU A 80 18.91 -16.53 0.37
C LEU A 80 18.06 -17.23 -0.70
N GLU A 81 18.46 -17.10 -1.96
CA GLU A 81 17.81 -17.82 -3.04
C GLU A 81 18.11 -19.32 -2.95
N ASP A 82 17.08 -20.16 -3.12
CA ASP A 82 17.20 -21.58 -3.38
C ASP A 82 16.77 -21.85 -4.83
N PRO A 83 17.73 -21.90 -5.78
CA PRO A 83 17.42 -22.09 -7.19
C PRO A 83 16.73 -23.41 -7.50
N ALA A 84 16.93 -24.46 -6.68
CA ALA A 84 16.34 -25.78 -6.91
C ALA A 84 14.82 -25.77 -6.73
N THR A 85 14.33 -24.94 -5.82
CA THR A 85 12.90 -24.81 -5.51
C THR A 85 12.29 -23.51 -6.02
N LYS A 86 13.10 -22.60 -6.60
CA LYS A 86 12.72 -21.22 -6.97
C LYS A 86 12.08 -20.47 -5.81
N THR A 87 12.59 -20.69 -4.60
CA THR A 87 12.12 -20.02 -3.38
C THR A 87 13.22 -19.17 -2.77
N LEU A 88 12.83 -18.29 -1.86
CA LEU A 88 13.73 -17.61 -0.94
C LEU A 88 13.66 -18.33 0.40
N VAL A 89 14.81 -18.56 1.01
CA VAL A 89 14.95 -19.32 2.26
C VAL A 89 15.54 -18.42 3.31
N GLY A 90 14.89 -18.36 4.48
CA GLY A 90 15.47 -17.75 5.66
C GLY A 90 15.31 -18.65 6.87
N LYS A 91 15.98 -18.28 7.95
CA LYS A 91 15.98 -19.04 9.19
C LYS A 91 15.98 -18.12 10.40
N PHE A 92 15.36 -18.59 11.48
CA PHE A 92 15.43 -17.93 12.78
C PHE A 92 15.47 -18.95 13.90
N VAL A 93 15.94 -18.55 15.08
CA VAL A 93 15.93 -19.38 16.28
C VAL A 93 14.69 -19.05 17.10
N ALA A 94 13.91 -20.07 17.48
CA ALA A 94 12.72 -19.93 18.30
C ALA A 94 13.09 -19.75 19.79
N GLU A 95 13.60 -18.58 20.17
CA GLU A 95 14.14 -18.35 21.53
C GLU A 95 13.09 -18.24 22.65
N GLN A 96 11.82 -18.00 22.31
CA GLN A 96 10.71 -17.80 23.24
C GLN A 96 9.63 -18.86 23.00
N GLU A 97 8.88 -19.22 24.06
CA GLU A 97 7.62 -19.95 23.88
C GLU A 97 6.52 -18.97 23.48
N GLY A 98 5.58 -19.44 22.66
CA GLY A 98 4.48 -18.63 22.13
C GLY A 98 4.32 -18.78 20.62
N THR A 99 3.46 -17.98 20.02
CA THR A 99 3.26 -18.00 18.57
C THR A 99 4.16 -16.97 17.90
N TYR A 100 4.90 -17.36 16.88
CA TYR A 100 5.62 -16.43 16.02
C TYR A 100 4.82 -16.19 14.74
N ALA A 101 4.93 -14.99 14.16
CA ALA A 101 4.43 -14.72 12.83
C ALA A 101 5.61 -14.45 11.89
N VAL A 102 5.74 -15.27 10.85
CA VAL A 102 6.64 -14.99 9.72
C VAL A 102 5.83 -14.21 8.70
N ILE A 103 6.18 -12.95 8.48
CA ILE A 103 5.46 -12.07 7.55
C ILE A 103 6.39 -11.71 6.39
N ALA A 104 5.92 -11.96 5.18
CA ALA A 104 6.55 -11.50 3.94
C ALA A 104 5.61 -10.54 3.23
N ARG A 105 6.13 -9.38 2.82
CA ARG A 105 5.39 -8.34 2.10
C ARG A 105 6.13 -7.97 0.84
N LEU A 106 5.52 -8.24 -0.31
CA LEU A 106 5.96 -7.74 -1.60
C LEU A 106 5.11 -6.53 -1.94
N ILE A 107 5.71 -5.33 -1.86
CA ILE A 107 5.01 -4.08 -2.11
C ILE A 107 5.24 -3.68 -3.57
N ALA A 108 4.18 -3.31 -4.26
CA ALA A 108 4.25 -2.77 -5.61
C ALA A 108 5.07 -1.47 -5.60
N SER A 109 6.30 -1.49 -6.10
CA SER A 109 7.01 -0.26 -6.45
C SER A 109 6.25 0.46 -7.58
N PRO A 110 6.08 1.79 -7.54
CA PRO A 110 5.45 2.52 -8.64
C PRO A 110 6.23 2.30 -9.94
N ARG A 111 5.50 2.04 -11.04
CA ARG A 111 6.05 1.76 -12.37
C ARG A 111 7.06 2.83 -12.80
N ARG A 112 8.20 2.36 -13.33
CA ARG A 112 8.98 3.03 -14.38
C ARG A 112 8.05 3.59 -15.47
N GLY A 113 7.86 4.90 -15.47
CA GLY A 113 7.29 5.66 -16.60
C GLY A 113 8.31 6.02 -17.68
N GLN A 114 9.45 5.33 -17.76
CA GLN A 114 10.56 5.71 -18.66
C GLN A 114 10.93 4.70 -19.75
N GLU A 115 10.69 3.40 -19.59
CA GLU A 115 11.09 2.41 -20.63
C GLU A 115 10.02 2.15 -21.70
N GLN A 116 8.73 2.34 -21.38
CA GLN A 116 7.68 2.34 -22.42
C GLN A 116 7.66 3.62 -23.26
N ARG A 117 8.25 4.72 -22.78
CA ARG A 117 8.48 5.91 -23.61
C ARG A 117 9.50 5.62 -24.70
N GLN A 118 10.61 4.95 -24.40
CA GLN A 118 11.67 4.73 -25.39
C GLN A 118 11.32 3.70 -26.48
N ALA A 119 10.50 2.68 -26.19
CA ALA A 119 10.05 1.72 -27.23
C ALA A 119 8.90 2.26 -28.09
N GLN A 120 8.08 3.19 -27.55
CA GLN A 120 6.98 3.82 -28.28
C GLN A 120 7.44 5.11 -29.01
N GLU A 121 8.51 5.76 -28.54
CA GLU A 121 9.25 6.83 -29.24
C GLU A 121 10.03 6.32 -30.47
N ALA A 122 10.37 5.03 -30.52
CA ALA A 122 11.04 4.43 -31.68
C ALA A 122 10.09 4.15 -32.87
N SER A 123 8.78 4.02 -32.64
CA SER A 123 7.78 3.77 -33.70
C SER A 123 6.80 4.93 -33.95
N GLY A 124 6.82 5.96 -33.08
CA GLY A 124 5.97 7.15 -33.18
C GLY A 124 6.70 8.43 -33.60
N LYS A 125 7.85 8.33 -34.27
CA LYS A 125 8.49 9.46 -34.97
C LYS A 125 7.64 9.87 -36.16
N GLU A 126 6.56 10.61 -35.93
CA GLU A 126 6.00 11.53 -36.94
C GLU A 126 4.92 12.51 -36.47
N ARG A 127 4.66 12.74 -35.16
CA ARG A 127 3.55 13.66 -34.82
C ARG A 127 3.67 14.74 -33.77
N TRP A 128 4.78 14.92 -33.05
CA TRP A 128 4.95 16.15 -32.25
C TRP A 128 6.41 16.60 -32.23
N THR A 129 6.81 17.40 -33.21
CA THR A 129 7.98 18.28 -33.13
C THR A 129 7.52 19.63 -32.59
N GLU A 130 7.39 19.75 -31.27
CA GLU A 130 7.59 21.05 -30.63
C GLU A 130 8.99 21.04 -30.01
N VAL A 131 9.84 21.91 -30.56
CA VAL A 131 11.16 22.23 -30.05
C VAL A 131 10.98 22.95 -28.72
N VAL A 132 11.03 22.23 -27.61
CA VAL A 132 11.11 22.87 -26.29
C VAL A 132 12.49 23.49 -26.18
N LYS A 133 12.57 24.82 -26.31
CA LYS A 133 13.79 25.58 -26.02
C LYS A 133 14.12 25.45 -24.52
N PRO A 134 15.40 25.41 -24.12
CA PRO A 134 15.80 25.51 -22.72
C PRO A 134 15.17 26.74 -22.07
N LEU A 135 14.77 26.65 -20.80
CA LEU A 135 14.18 27.77 -20.01
C LEU A 135 15.04 29.05 -20.02
N SER A 136 16.34 28.94 -20.28
CA SER A 136 17.26 30.09 -20.43
C SER A 136 17.13 30.86 -21.75
N GLN A 137 16.35 30.33 -22.72
CA GLN A 137 16.17 30.88 -24.06
C GLN A 137 14.69 31.19 -24.38
N GLN A 138 13.80 31.03 -23.40
CA GLN A 138 12.47 31.60 -23.48
C GLN A 138 12.58 33.03 -22.95
N GLU A 139 12.28 34.02 -23.79
CA GLU A 139 12.03 35.39 -23.30
C GLU A 139 11.04 35.31 -22.12
N ASP A 140 11.21 36.19 -21.12
CA ASP A 140 10.40 36.34 -19.91
C ASP A 140 8.90 36.51 -20.25
N SER A 141 8.27 35.44 -20.70
CA SER A 141 6.84 35.28 -20.78
C SER A 141 6.42 34.96 -19.35
N GLY A 142 6.30 36.02 -18.55
CA GLY A 142 6.03 35.93 -17.11
C GLY A 142 4.93 34.91 -16.82
N PHE A 143 5.24 33.94 -15.96
CA PHE A 143 4.27 32.96 -15.50
C PHE A 143 3.32 33.63 -14.49
N VAL A 144 2.06 33.83 -14.89
CA VAL A 144 1.03 34.46 -14.04
C VAL A 144 0.15 33.39 -13.39
N VAL A 145 0.00 33.48 -12.06
CA VAL A 145 -0.92 32.63 -11.29
C VAL A 145 -2.21 33.39 -11.03
N TYR A 146 -3.34 32.80 -11.39
CA TYR A 146 -4.67 33.35 -11.12
C TYR A 146 -5.28 32.64 -9.90
N PRO A 147 -5.71 33.38 -8.86
CA PRO A 147 -6.41 32.75 -7.75
C PRO A 147 -7.80 32.27 -8.22
N ILE A 148 -8.20 31.11 -7.70
CA ILE A 148 -9.51 30.49 -7.97
C ILE A 148 -10.51 30.68 -6.82
N GLY A 149 -10.05 31.25 -5.70
CA GLY A 149 -10.86 31.46 -4.50
C GLY A 149 -10.04 31.98 -3.33
N VAL A 150 -10.65 31.96 -2.16
CA VAL A 150 -10.07 32.48 -0.91
C VAL A 150 -10.31 31.52 0.25
N ILE A 151 -9.30 31.38 1.11
CA ILE A 151 -9.41 30.67 2.38
C ILE A 151 -10.02 31.60 3.42
N ARG A 152 -11.07 31.14 4.12
CA ARG A 152 -11.57 31.73 5.35
C ARG A 152 -11.19 30.86 6.54
N SER A 153 -10.41 31.41 7.47
CA SER A 153 -9.88 30.66 8.61
C SER A 153 -9.92 31.50 9.88
N PRO A 154 -9.86 30.91 11.09
CA PRO A 154 -9.77 31.70 12.31
C PRO A 154 -8.38 32.31 12.51
N TYR A 155 -7.46 32.20 11.54
CA TYR A 155 -6.07 32.57 11.72
C TYR A 155 -5.79 34.00 11.24
N GLY A 156 -5.49 34.92 12.16
CA GLY A 156 -5.30 36.33 11.83
C GLY A 156 -4.93 37.19 13.04
N PRO A 157 -4.74 38.51 12.86
CA PRO A 157 -4.33 39.43 13.93
C PRO A 157 -5.28 39.44 15.14
N GLU A 158 -6.58 39.31 14.89
CA GLU A 158 -7.63 39.28 15.91
C GLU A 158 -8.08 37.85 16.25
N GLY A 159 -7.43 36.84 15.66
CA GLY A 159 -7.80 35.44 15.75
C GLY A 159 -6.70 34.55 16.34
N LYS A 160 -6.72 33.27 15.95
CA LYS A 160 -5.72 32.30 16.35
C LYS A 160 -4.42 32.51 15.55
N ARG A 161 -3.29 32.11 16.12
CA ARG A 161 -2.07 31.95 15.33
C ARG A 161 -2.23 30.72 14.42
N PRO A 162 -1.84 30.78 13.13
CA PRO A 162 -1.83 29.58 12.30
C PRO A 162 -0.92 28.50 12.89
N PRO A 163 -1.32 27.22 12.84
CA PRO A 163 -0.48 26.12 13.30
C PRO A 163 0.76 26.01 12.40
N HIS A 164 1.83 25.40 12.91
CA HIS A 164 3.04 25.19 12.11
C HIS A 164 2.82 24.24 10.92
N GLN A 165 1.89 23.30 11.05
CA GLN A 165 1.37 22.46 9.97
C GLN A 165 -0.11 22.19 10.21
N GLY A 166 -0.92 22.32 9.16
CA GLY A 166 -2.38 22.25 9.25
C GLY A 166 -2.89 20.91 9.77
N ARG A 167 -2.17 19.81 9.50
CA ARG A 167 -2.49 18.45 9.97
C ARG A 167 -2.68 18.32 11.49
N TYR A 168 -2.12 19.24 12.27
CA TYR A 168 -2.24 19.27 13.74
C TYR A 168 -3.37 20.15 14.26
N SER A 169 -4.14 20.79 13.37
CA SER A 169 -5.28 21.62 13.74
C SER A 169 -6.61 20.89 13.53
N HIS A 170 -7.55 21.18 14.41
CA HIS A 170 -8.93 20.69 14.34
C HIS A 170 -9.94 21.80 14.01
N GLU A 171 -9.46 23.02 13.77
CA GLU A 171 -10.30 24.16 13.40
C GLU A 171 -10.97 23.92 12.04
N VAL A 172 -12.27 24.23 11.97
CA VAL A 172 -13.00 24.22 10.70
C VAL A 172 -12.71 25.52 9.96
N CYS A 173 -12.24 25.37 8.73
CA CYS A 173 -11.99 26.47 7.79
C CYS A 173 -12.92 26.34 6.58
N GLN A 174 -13.03 27.40 5.80
CA GLN A 174 -13.77 27.40 4.54
C GLN A 174 -12.83 27.72 3.38
N ILE A 175 -13.07 27.07 2.24
CA ILE A 175 -12.50 27.44 0.96
C ILE A 175 -13.64 27.95 0.10
N ALA A 176 -13.71 29.26 -0.09
CA ALA A 176 -14.68 29.91 -0.94
C ALA A 176 -14.11 30.06 -2.35
N VAL A 177 -14.55 29.21 -3.27
CA VAL A 177 -14.15 29.25 -4.69
C VAL A 177 -14.97 30.32 -5.41
N ASP A 178 -14.35 31.09 -6.31
CA ASP A 178 -15.08 32.09 -7.10
C ASP A 178 -16.23 31.42 -7.86
N GLU A 179 -17.39 32.10 -7.93
CA GLU A 179 -18.61 31.54 -8.52
C GLU A 179 -18.42 31.05 -9.96
N LYS A 180 -17.60 31.75 -10.76
CA LYS A 180 -17.25 31.36 -12.13
C LYS A 180 -16.53 30.00 -12.24
N PHE A 181 -15.96 29.50 -11.14
CA PHE A 181 -15.30 28.19 -11.04
C PHE A 181 -16.11 27.18 -10.22
N ALA A 182 -17.30 27.54 -9.73
CA ALA A 182 -18.10 26.69 -8.85
C ALA A 182 -18.46 25.33 -9.49
N GLU A 183 -18.68 25.30 -10.81
CA GLU A 183 -18.96 24.05 -11.53
C GLU A 183 -17.78 23.07 -11.47
N ALA A 184 -16.54 23.57 -11.42
CA ALA A 184 -15.34 22.74 -11.34
C ALA A 184 -15.24 21.95 -10.02
N LEU A 185 -16.04 22.27 -9.01
CA LEU A 185 -16.11 21.52 -7.76
C LEU A 185 -16.98 20.25 -7.84
N LYS A 186 -17.70 20.02 -8.94
CA LYS A 186 -18.57 18.85 -9.11
C LYS A 186 -17.81 17.54 -8.84
N GLY A 187 -18.32 16.72 -7.93
CA GLY A 187 -17.72 15.43 -7.57
C GLY A 187 -16.64 15.49 -6.50
N THR A 188 -16.29 16.68 -5.97
CA THR A 188 -15.34 16.81 -4.86
C THR A 188 -15.86 16.13 -3.59
N GLU A 189 -17.18 16.13 -3.38
CA GLU A 189 -17.87 15.40 -2.30
C GLU A 189 -17.61 13.88 -2.29
N ASN A 190 -17.12 13.29 -3.39
CA ASN A 190 -16.73 11.88 -3.44
C ASN A 190 -15.36 11.61 -2.78
N SER A 191 -14.64 12.66 -2.38
CA SER A 191 -13.33 12.56 -1.73
C SER A 191 -13.43 12.91 -0.26
N SER A 192 -12.90 12.07 0.62
CA SER A 192 -12.80 12.40 2.05
C SER A 192 -11.74 13.45 2.34
N HIS A 193 -10.72 13.55 1.48
CA HIS A 193 -9.61 14.48 1.62
C HIS A 193 -9.28 15.16 0.28
N LEU A 194 -8.79 16.39 0.37
CA LEU A 194 -8.36 17.19 -0.76
C LEU A 194 -6.93 17.68 -0.54
N ILE A 195 -6.16 17.79 -1.61
CA ILE A 195 -4.94 18.59 -1.66
C ILE A 195 -5.34 20.01 -2.05
N VAL A 196 -4.93 20.98 -1.24
CA VAL A 196 -5.20 22.41 -1.46
C VAL A 196 -3.87 23.11 -1.66
N LEU A 197 -3.70 23.73 -2.83
CA LEU A 197 -2.58 24.62 -3.12
C LEU A 197 -3.04 26.06 -2.95
N TYR A 198 -2.29 26.84 -2.18
CA TYR A 198 -2.63 28.22 -1.87
C TYR A 198 -1.40 29.13 -1.94
N TRP A 199 -1.60 30.43 -2.16
CA TRP A 199 -0.52 31.40 -2.28
C TRP A 199 -0.28 32.09 -0.95
N MET A 200 0.87 31.84 -0.30
CA MET A 200 1.26 32.49 0.96
C MET A 200 1.64 33.95 0.68
N HIS A 201 0.62 34.78 0.45
CA HIS A 201 0.70 36.18 0.01
C HIS A 201 1.46 37.11 0.96
N LYS A 202 1.71 36.70 2.21
CA LYS A 202 2.50 37.43 3.20
C LYS A 202 3.97 36.98 3.28
N ALA A 203 4.36 35.96 2.52
CA ALA A 203 5.71 35.40 2.59
C ALA A 203 6.72 36.23 1.80
N ARG A 204 7.95 36.27 2.31
CA ARG A 204 9.11 36.85 1.60
C ARG A 204 9.60 35.89 0.51
N ARG A 205 9.86 36.42 -0.69
CA ARG A 205 10.19 35.61 -1.89
C ARG A 205 11.69 35.58 -2.21
N ASP A 206 12.46 36.45 -1.57
CA ASP A 206 13.92 36.60 -1.70
C ASP A 206 14.71 35.67 -0.77
N VAL A 207 14.03 34.88 0.08
CA VAL A 207 14.67 33.99 1.04
C VAL A 207 15.00 32.64 0.39
N LEU A 208 16.29 32.28 0.42
CA LEU A 208 16.80 31.03 -0.15
C LEU A 208 17.19 29.98 0.91
N ALA A 209 17.38 30.40 2.17
CA ALA A 209 17.67 29.49 3.28
C ALA A 209 17.04 30.01 4.58
N SER A 210 16.67 29.10 5.48
CA SER A 210 16.06 29.44 6.77
C SER A 210 16.37 28.37 7.83
N ARG A 211 16.42 28.78 9.11
CA ARG A 211 16.41 27.84 10.24
C ARG A 211 15.02 27.22 10.36
N THR A 212 14.96 25.92 10.66
CA THR A 212 13.70 25.22 10.91
C THR A 212 13.38 25.21 12.40
N PRO A 213 12.12 25.02 12.84
CA PRO A 213 11.81 24.95 14.27
C PRO A 213 12.44 23.79 15.04
N PHE A 214 13.07 22.83 14.34
CA PHE A 214 13.58 21.59 14.92
C PHE A 214 15.10 21.43 14.79
N SER A 215 15.80 22.38 14.16
CA SER A 215 17.25 22.36 14.01
C SER A 215 17.81 23.78 13.91
N ASP A 216 18.94 24.00 14.57
CA ASP A 216 19.74 25.22 14.47
C ASP A 216 20.59 25.29 13.18
N GLU A 217 20.53 24.26 12.33
CA GLU A 217 21.14 24.29 11.02
C GLU A 217 20.34 25.19 10.06
N VAL A 218 21.06 25.99 9.27
CA VAL A 218 20.46 26.77 8.19
C VAL A 218 20.35 25.88 6.96
N LEU A 219 19.12 25.54 6.57
CA LEU A 219 18.85 24.71 5.42
C LEU A 219 18.29 25.54 4.26
N GLY A 220 18.60 25.13 3.03
CA GLY A 220 17.98 25.71 1.84
C GLY A 220 16.46 25.54 1.88
N VAL A 221 15.68 26.54 1.45
CA VAL A 221 14.21 26.55 1.61
C VAL A 221 13.53 25.36 0.92
N PHE A 222 14.12 24.82 -0.16
CA PHE A 222 13.62 23.63 -0.87
C PHE A 222 13.81 22.31 -0.09
N ALA A 223 14.72 22.27 0.88
CA ALA A 223 14.85 21.14 1.82
C ALA A 223 13.87 21.26 3.00
N THR A 224 13.02 22.28 3.03
CA THR A 224 12.14 22.58 4.15
C THR A 224 10.70 22.87 3.70
N ARG A 225 9.82 23.05 4.69
CA ARG A 225 8.43 23.54 4.52
C ARG A 225 8.29 25.04 4.83
N SER A 226 9.38 25.80 4.81
CA SER A 226 9.37 27.24 5.13
C SER A 226 8.43 28.02 4.19
N PRO A 227 7.59 28.94 4.70
CA PRO A 227 6.69 29.73 3.87
C PRO A 227 7.43 30.74 2.99
N ASN A 228 8.59 31.24 3.43
CA ASN A 228 9.42 32.16 2.66
C ASN A 228 10.21 31.37 1.62
N ARG A 229 9.89 31.56 0.34
CA ARG A 229 10.48 30.86 -0.80
C ARG A 229 10.18 31.60 -2.10
N PRO A 230 10.94 31.38 -3.19
CA PRO A 230 10.76 32.10 -4.47
C PRO A 230 9.32 32.09 -5.01
N ASN A 231 8.67 30.92 -4.96
CA ASN A 231 7.25 30.76 -5.27
C ASN A 231 6.53 30.25 -4.02
N PRO A 232 5.88 31.14 -3.25
CA PRO A 232 5.33 30.85 -1.93
C PRO A 232 4.01 30.06 -2.02
N ILE A 233 4.07 28.89 -2.67
CA ILE A 233 2.96 27.95 -2.79
C ILE A 233 2.95 27.09 -1.52
N GLY A 234 1.88 27.22 -0.75
CA GLY A 234 1.55 26.33 0.36
C GLY A 234 0.77 25.12 -0.13
N ILE A 235 0.90 24.02 0.60
CA ILE A 235 0.21 22.76 0.30
C ILE A 235 -0.31 22.15 1.60
N CYS A 236 -1.60 21.83 1.63
CA CYS A 236 -2.21 21.04 2.70
C CYS A 236 -2.98 19.86 2.13
N VAL A 237 -2.95 18.72 2.83
CA VAL A 237 -3.97 17.69 2.71
C VAL A 237 -5.01 17.98 3.78
N VAL A 238 -6.24 18.27 3.37
CA VAL A 238 -7.35 18.67 4.23
C VAL A 238 -8.43 17.60 4.24
N GLU A 239 -9.10 17.42 5.36
CA GLU A 239 -10.33 16.62 5.46
C GLU A 239 -11.49 17.47 4.94
N LEU A 240 -12.26 16.95 3.98
CA LEU A 240 -13.48 17.57 3.48
C LEU A 240 -14.66 17.16 4.36
N LEU A 241 -15.26 18.14 5.03
CA LEU A 241 -16.42 17.91 5.91
C LEU A 241 -17.73 18.01 5.14
N GLU A 242 -17.86 19.06 4.33
CA GLU A 242 -19.08 19.38 3.60
C GLU A 242 -18.78 20.33 2.43
N ARG A 243 -19.58 20.25 1.37
CA ARG A 243 -19.64 21.28 0.32
C ARG A 243 -21.02 21.94 0.33
N LYS A 244 -21.03 23.28 0.34
CA LYS A 244 -22.24 24.10 0.13
C LYS A 244 -22.02 25.03 -1.05
N GLY A 245 -22.59 24.67 -2.20
CA GLY A 245 -22.41 25.44 -3.45
C GLY A 245 -20.93 25.53 -3.85
N ASN A 246 -20.40 26.75 -3.85
CA ASN A 246 -19.00 27.08 -4.15
C ASN A 246 -18.07 27.10 -2.90
N VAL A 247 -18.58 26.71 -1.73
CA VAL A 247 -17.83 26.73 -0.47
C VAL A 247 -17.57 25.30 0.01
N LEU A 248 -16.30 24.99 0.31
CA LEU A 248 -15.89 23.74 0.95
C LEU A 248 -15.56 23.99 2.43
N PHE A 249 -16.15 23.21 3.33
CA PHE A 249 -15.84 23.21 4.75
C PHE A 249 -14.80 22.12 5.02
N VAL A 250 -13.66 22.50 5.60
CA VAL A 250 -12.50 21.59 5.72
C VAL A 250 -11.81 21.70 7.07
N LYS A 251 -11.09 20.65 7.46
CA LYS A 251 -10.10 20.67 8.56
C LYS A 251 -8.70 20.41 8.02
N GLY A 252 -7.68 20.93 8.71
CA GLY A 252 -6.29 20.65 8.37
C GLY A 252 -5.58 21.74 7.55
N LEU A 253 -6.14 22.96 7.49
CA LEU A 253 -5.48 24.14 6.92
C LEU A 253 -4.61 24.88 7.95
N ASP A 254 -3.53 25.49 7.48
CA ASP A 254 -2.60 26.35 8.23
C ASP A 254 -2.44 27.76 7.63
N ALA A 255 -3.33 28.15 6.71
CA ALA A 255 -3.27 29.42 6.00
C ALA A 255 -4.03 30.55 6.71
N PHE A 256 -3.45 31.75 6.75
CA PHE A 256 -4.12 32.97 7.25
C PHE A 256 -5.47 33.21 6.57
N ASP A 257 -6.39 33.86 7.28
CA ASP A 257 -7.63 34.35 6.68
C ASP A 257 -7.33 35.28 5.50
N GLY A 258 -8.10 35.14 4.42
CA GLY A 258 -7.90 35.88 3.18
C GLY A 258 -6.82 35.31 2.26
N THR A 259 -6.24 34.14 2.58
CA THR A 259 -5.21 33.54 1.72
C THR A 259 -5.77 33.08 0.37
N PRO A 260 -5.19 33.48 -0.78
CA PRO A 260 -5.68 33.07 -2.09
C PRO A 260 -5.46 31.57 -2.35
N VAL A 261 -6.49 30.92 -2.90
CA VAL A 261 -6.41 29.52 -3.36
C VAL A 261 -5.94 29.51 -4.80
N VAL A 262 -4.98 28.64 -5.10
CA VAL A 262 -4.42 28.44 -6.45
C VAL A 262 -5.07 27.25 -7.12
N ASP A 263 -5.22 26.13 -6.40
CA ASP A 263 -5.70 24.87 -6.99
C ASP A 263 -6.21 23.91 -5.91
N ILE A 264 -7.09 22.99 -6.31
CA ILE A 264 -7.71 21.97 -5.45
C ILE A 264 -7.70 20.64 -6.20
N LYS A 265 -7.23 19.57 -5.55
CA LYS A 265 -7.16 18.22 -6.12
C LYS A 265 -7.70 17.18 -5.14
N PRO A 266 -8.28 16.07 -5.60
CA PRO A 266 -8.57 14.95 -4.71
C PRO A 266 -7.27 14.37 -4.16
N TYR A 267 -7.23 14.08 -2.86
CA TYR A 267 -6.15 13.28 -2.30
C TYR A 267 -6.35 11.81 -2.68
N SER A 268 -5.31 11.18 -3.22
CA SER A 268 -5.29 9.77 -3.54
C SER A 268 -4.09 9.12 -2.88
N PHE A 269 -4.36 8.27 -1.90
CA PHE A 269 -3.34 7.52 -1.17
C PHE A 269 -2.35 6.80 -2.11
N GLY A 270 -2.84 6.21 -3.21
CA GLY A 270 -2.01 5.45 -4.14
C GLY A 270 -1.00 6.26 -4.95
N ILE A 271 -1.12 7.59 -5.00
CA ILE A 271 -0.19 8.47 -5.75
C ILE A 271 0.47 9.53 -4.87
N ASP A 272 -0.22 9.97 -3.82
CA ASP A 272 0.25 11.05 -2.95
C ASP A 272 0.97 10.53 -1.70
N ALA A 273 0.72 9.28 -1.29
CA ALA A 273 1.43 8.65 -0.18
C ALA A 273 2.57 7.77 -0.70
N VAL A 274 3.80 8.09 -0.28
CA VAL A 274 4.96 7.21 -0.48
C VAL A 274 5.25 6.53 0.85
N LEU A 275 4.75 5.30 1.01
CA LEU A 275 4.94 4.51 2.22
C LEU A 275 6.42 4.21 2.43
N GLY A 276 6.93 4.49 3.63
CA GLY A 276 8.35 4.33 3.97
C GLY A 276 9.26 5.49 3.55
N SER A 277 8.74 6.54 2.91
CA SER A 277 9.55 7.73 2.63
C SER A 277 9.83 8.55 3.90
N GLY A 278 11.12 8.67 4.20
CA GLY A 278 11.70 9.78 4.96
C GLY A 278 12.67 10.52 4.04
N ILE A 279 13.36 11.57 4.53
CA ILE A 279 14.28 12.43 3.76
C ILE A 279 15.49 11.67 3.14
N LEU A 280 15.57 10.34 3.25
CA LEU A 280 16.71 9.51 2.85
C LEU A 280 16.25 8.23 2.12
N ALA A 281 15.87 8.32 0.84
CA ALA A 281 15.66 7.12 0.03
C ALA A 281 16.02 7.37 -1.45
N GLY A 282 17.22 6.94 -1.85
CA GLY A 282 17.65 6.90 -3.24
C GLY A 282 18.54 5.69 -3.50
N ALA A 283 18.03 4.70 -4.24
CA ALA A 283 18.76 3.71 -5.07
C ALA A 283 17.72 2.78 -5.73
N GLY A 284 17.70 2.70 -7.07
CA GLY A 284 16.68 1.95 -7.85
C GLY A 284 17.08 0.55 -8.31
N LEU A 285 16.14 -0.16 -8.99
CA LEU A 285 16.22 -1.22 -10.03
C LEU A 285 14.78 -1.79 -10.29
N GLY A 286 14.48 -2.55 -11.38
CA GLY A 286 13.14 -3.12 -11.75
C GLY A 286 13.24 -4.43 -12.59
N PRO A 287 12.22 -5.05 -13.29
CA PRO A 287 10.75 -4.83 -13.44
C PRO A 287 9.81 -6.10 -13.22
N SER A 288 8.78 -6.41 -14.05
CA SER A 288 7.79 -7.54 -14.10
C SER A 288 6.46 -7.54 -13.28
N ALA A 289 5.38 -7.98 -13.94
CA ALA A 289 3.94 -7.81 -13.64
C ALA A 289 3.37 -8.45 -12.35
N VAL A 290 4.26 -8.93 -11.48
CA VAL A 290 3.93 -9.30 -10.10
C VAL A 290 3.88 -8.05 -9.22
N ALA A 291 4.65 -7.02 -9.59
CA ALA A 291 4.77 -5.75 -8.88
C ALA A 291 3.54 -4.83 -8.99
N TRP A 292 2.36 -5.33 -9.41
CA TRP A 292 1.09 -4.57 -9.43
C TRP A 292 0.25 -4.78 -8.19
N PHE A 293 0.53 -5.85 -7.44
CA PHE A 293 -0.26 -6.23 -6.29
C PHE A 293 0.50 -5.95 -5.00
N ASP A 294 -0.19 -5.40 -4.00
CA ASP A 294 0.28 -5.47 -2.63
C ASP A 294 0.09 -6.92 -2.17
N MET A 295 1.17 -7.69 -2.10
CA MET A 295 1.09 -9.11 -1.76
C MET A 295 1.66 -9.31 -0.37
N SER A 296 0.88 -9.94 0.50
CA SER A 296 1.33 -10.34 1.83
C SER A 296 1.16 -11.84 2.03
N ALA A 297 2.08 -12.42 2.77
CA ALA A 297 2.06 -13.80 3.14
C ALA A 297 2.43 -13.91 4.61
N LYS A 298 1.67 -14.73 5.34
CA LYS A 298 1.84 -14.92 6.78
C LYS A 298 1.89 -16.40 7.11
N ALA A 299 2.85 -16.82 7.92
CA ALA A 299 2.86 -18.15 8.54
C ALA A 299 2.84 -18.02 10.06
N LEU A 300 2.00 -18.81 10.74
CA LEU A 300 1.96 -18.87 12.20
C LEU A 300 2.76 -20.07 12.69
N VAL A 301 3.74 -19.84 13.57
CA VAL A 301 4.64 -20.90 14.09
C VAL A 301 4.46 -21.01 15.59
N ASP A 302 3.99 -22.14 16.08
CA ASP A 302 3.57 -22.33 17.47
C ASP A 302 4.66 -23.06 18.29
N VAL A 303 5.41 -22.30 19.09
CA VAL A 303 6.58 -22.78 19.83
C VAL A 303 6.21 -23.13 21.27
N GLY A 304 6.40 -24.38 21.68
CA GLY A 304 6.17 -24.81 23.06
C GLY A 304 4.72 -24.57 23.52
N LYS A 305 4.52 -23.54 24.37
CA LYS A 305 3.20 -23.09 24.84
C LYS A 305 2.73 -21.87 24.03
N PRO A 306 1.84 -22.06 23.04
CA PRO A 306 1.41 -21.01 22.13
C PRO A 306 0.61 -19.92 22.86
N SER A 307 0.82 -18.67 22.45
CA SER A 307 0.15 -17.49 22.97
C SER A 307 -0.11 -16.50 21.81
N PRO A 308 -1.21 -15.74 21.83
CA PRO A 308 -1.52 -14.82 20.75
C PRO A 308 -0.44 -13.74 20.59
N THR A 309 -0.04 -13.50 19.34
CA THR A 309 0.98 -12.50 19.01
C THR A 309 0.37 -11.27 18.37
N LYS A 310 0.75 -10.09 18.87
CA LYS A 310 0.24 -8.81 18.36
C LYS A 310 1.09 -8.33 17.20
N VAL A 311 0.52 -8.40 16.00
CA VAL A 311 1.08 -7.75 14.82
C VAL A 311 0.79 -6.25 14.91
N ARG A 312 1.81 -5.44 15.23
CA ARG A 312 1.64 -3.98 15.42
C ARG A 312 1.39 -3.22 14.11
N ARG A 313 1.86 -3.76 12.98
CA ARG A 313 1.75 -3.15 11.65
C ARG A 313 1.24 -4.21 10.67
N PRO A 314 -0.05 -4.55 10.71
CA PRO A 314 -0.60 -5.58 9.83
C PRO A 314 -0.46 -5.18 8.35
N PRO A 315 -0.36 -6.16 7.44
CA PRO A 315 -0.45 -5.89 6.01
C PRO A 315 -1.82 -5.28 5.67
N ARG A 316 -1.89 -4.59 4.53
CA ARG A 316 -3.14 -3.98 4.05
C ARG A 316 -4.30 -4.98 4.05
N LEU A 317 -4.17 -6.07 3.30
CA LEU A 317 -5.13 -7.17 3.30
C LEU A 317 -4.61 -8.25 4.24
N GLU A 318 -5.41 -8.62 5.23
CA GLU A 318 -5.03 -9.54 6.29
C GLU A 318 -6.06 -10.67 6.42
N ILE A 319 -5.56 -11.90 6.45
CA ILE A 319 -6.33 -13.09 6.83
C ILE A 319 -5.96 -13.43 8.29
N ILE A 320 -6.97 -13.62 9.13
CA ILE A 320 -6.83 -13.95 10.55
C ILE A 320 -7.60 -15.23 10.84
N VAL A 321 -6.91 -16.24 11.35
CA VAL A 321 -7.55 -17.38 12.00
C VAL A 321 -7.90 -16.95 13.42
N LEU A 322 -9.20 -16.94 13.76
CA LEU A 322 -9.65 -16.48 15.08
C LEU A 322 -9.56 -17.57 16.17
N ASP A 323 -9.27 -18.81 15.79
CA ASP A 323 -9.02 -19.91 16.73
C ASP A 323 -7.51 -20.04 17.04
N ASN A 324 -7.17 -20.80 18.07
CA ASN A 324 -5.78 -21.08 18.42
C ASN A 324 -5.16 -22.03 17.37
N SER A 325 -4.24 -21.51 16.56
CA SER A 325 -3.55 -22.24 15.48
C SER A 325 -2.94 -23.56 15.95
N ALA A 326 -2.47 -23.64 17.19
CA ALA A 326 -1.81 -24.83 17.72
C ALA A 326 -2.77 -25.99 18.03
N ARG A 327 -4.08 -25.70 18.09
CA ARG A 327 -5.15 -26.64 18.46
C ARG A 327 -6.01 -27.04 17.27
N LEU A 328 -5.72 -26.53 16.07
CA LEU A 328 -6.46 -26.87 14.87
C LEU A 328 -6.32 -28.36 14.55
N LYS A 329 -7.46 -29.03 14.38
CA LYS A 329 -7.55 -30.46 14.09
C LYS A 329 -8.44 -30.69 12.89
N MET A 330 -8.18 -31.78 12.19
CA MET A 330 -9.11 -32.30 11.18
C MET A 330 -10.54 -32.42 11.77
N GLY A 331 -11.53 -31.98 11.01
CA GLY A 331 -12.95 -31.92 11.37
C GLY A 331 -13.40 -30.58 11.97
N ALA A 332 -12.48 -29.70 12.37
CA ALA A 332 -12.83 -28.40 12.94
C ALA A 332 -13.41 -27.44 11.89
N SER A 333 -14.33 -26.58 12.33
CA SER A 333 -14.84 -25.45 11.55
C SER A 333 -14.24 -24.17 12.12
N VAL A 334 -13.28 -23.60 11.40
CA VAL A 334 -12.42 -22.53 11.89
C VAL A 334 -12.93 -21.17 11.39
N PRO A 335 -13.21 -20.22 12.28
CA PRO A 335 -13.53 -18.85 11.88
C PRO A 335 -12.29 -18.15 11.30
N ILE A 336 -12.42 -17.68 10.06
CA ILE A 336 -11.45 -16.88 9.32
C ILE A 336 -12.03 -15.47 9.15
N LEU A 337 -11.33 -14.46 9.67
CA LEU A 337 -11.66 -13.06 9.49
C LEU A 337 -10.73 -12.46 8.45
N VAL A 338 -11.29 -11.73 7.48
CA VAL A 338 -10.52 -10.98 6.48
C VAL A 338 -10.73 -9.49 6.68
N LEU A 339 -9.62 -8.77 6.77
CA LEU A 339 -9.59 -7.32 6.95
C LEU A 339 -8.85 -6.67 5.77
N ASP A 340 -9.38 -5.57 5.22
CA ASP A 340 -8.62 -4.63 4.36
C ASP A 340 -8.47 -3.31 5.12
N ASN A 341 -7.22 -2.88 5.34
CA ASN A 341 -6.85 -1.74 6.19
C ASN A 341 -7.48 -1.81 7.59
N GLY A 342 -7.56 -3.01 8.16
CA GLY A 342 -8.13 -3.26 9.48
C GLY A 342 -9.67 -3.27 9.55
N LEU A 343 -10.35 -3.08 8.42
CA LEU A 343 -11.81 -3.13 8.34
C LEU A 343 -12.27 -4.47 7.74
N PRO A 344 -13.30 -5.12 8.30
CA PRO A 344 -13.81 -6.37 7.74
C PRO A 344 -14.32 -6.18 6.31
N VAL A 345 -13.98 -7.13 5.44
CA VAL A 345 -14.31 -7.07 4.02
C VAL A 345 -14.98 -8.34 3.51
N SER A 346 -16.02 -8.18 2.71
CA SER A 346 -16.65 -9.29 2.00
C SER A 346 -15.79 -9.69 0.80
N VAL A 347 -15.23 -10.90 0.83
CA VAL A 347 -14.32 -11.38 -0.22
C VAL A 347 -14.41 -12.90 -0.37
N THR A 348 -14.16 -13.40 -1.58
CA THR A 348 -13.99 -14.85 -1.78
C THR A 348 -12.62 -15.27 -1.25
N ILE A 349 -12.63 -16.27 -0.38
CA ILE A 349 -11.46 -16.94 0.15
C ILE A 349 -11.33 -18.29 -0.56
N SER A 350 -10.12 -18.59 -1.01
CA SER A 350 -9.70 -19.91 -1.44
C SER A 350 -8.89 -20.55 -0.32
N ALA A 351 -9.06 -21.84 -0.12
CA ALA A 351 -8.24 -22.62 0.80
C ALA A 351 -7.78 -23.90 0.10
N THR A 352 -6.49 -24.16 0.15
CA THR A 352 -5.88 -25.40 -0.33
C THR A 352 -5.12 -26.05 0.82
N SER A 353 -5.08 -27.38 0.83
CA SER A 353 -4.24 -28.13 1.74
C SER A 353 -3.18 -28.88 0.95
N SER A 354 -1.96 -28.91 1.48
CA SER A 354 -0.91 -29.80 0.99
C SER A 354 -0.74 -30.96 1.96
N ASP A 355 -0.58 -32.19 1.44
CA ASP A 355 -0.27 -33.39 2.24
C ASP A 355 1.15 -33.35 2.87
N LEU A 356 1.82 -32.20 2.82
CA LEU A 356 3.20 -32.05 3.24
C LEU A 356 3.33 -32.18 4.76
N LYS A 357 3.95 -33.28 5.19
CA LYS A 357 4.50 -33.44 6.55
C LYS A 357 5.90 -32.83 6.70
N LYS A 358 6.53 -32.41 5.59
CA LYS A 358 7.87 -31.81 5.45
C LYS A 358 7.91 -30.93 4.18
N PRO A 359 8.78 -29.90 4.09
CA PRO A 359 8.85 -29.04 2.90
C PRO A 359 9.26 -29.81 1.62
N LEU A 360 8.74 -29.34 0.50
CA LEU A 360 8.81 -29.91 -0.85
C LEU A 360 10.23 -30.34 -1.31
N LYS A 361 10.33 -31.55 -1.89
CA LYS A 361 11.29 -31.86 -2.95
C LYS A 361 10.57 -31.61 -4.30
N SER A 362 11.23 -30.97 -5.26
CA SER A 362 10.62 -30.57 -6.54
C SER A 362 9.91 -31.75 -7.25
N GLY A 363 8.71 -31.50 -7.79
CA GLY A 363 7.98 -32.44 -8.66
C GLY A 363 6.90 -33.32 -8.01
N GLU A 364 6.72 -33.30 -6.68
CA GLU A 364 5.77 -34.21 -6.00
C GLU A 364 4.53 -33.57 -5.38
N ALA A 365 4.47 -32.25 -5.15
CA ALA A 365 3.25 -31.63 -4.61
C ALA A 365 2.20 -31.45 -5.71
N ARG A 366 1.09 -32.15 -5.56
CA ARG A 366 -0.19 -31.77 -6.17
C ARG A 366 -1.01 -31.12 -5.07
N ALA A 367 -1.16 -29.79 -5.06
CA ALA A 367 -2.22 -29.19 -4.26
C ALA A 367 -3.56 -29.80 -4.73
N ARG A 368 -4.43 -30.14 -3.79
CA ARG A 368 -5.69 -30.82 -4.08
C ARG A 368 -6.85 -30.11 -3.41
N LYS A 369 -7.94 -30.03 -4.20
CA LYS A 369 -9.26 -29.43 -3.94
C LYS A 369 -9.16 -28.06 -3.27
N VAL A 370 -9.21 -27.02 -4.10
CA VAL A 370 -9.48 -25.66 -3.64
C VAL A 370 -10.91 -25.61 -3.09
N LEU A 371 -11.04 -25.27 -1.82
CA LEU A 371 -12.32 -24.89 -1.22
C LEU A 371 -12.49 -23.39 -1.40
N SER A 372 -13.56 -22.96 -2.08
CA SER A 372 -13.92 -21.55 -2.20
C SER A 372 -15.10 -21.26 -1.30
N LEU A 373 -14.95 -20.26 -0.44
CA LEU A 373 -15.96 -19.79 0.51
C LEU A 373 -15.99 -18.26 0.45
N THR A 374 -17.16 -17.65 0.60
CA THR A 374 -17.27 -16.19 0.65
C THR A 374 -17.26 -15.73 2.11
N ALA A 375 -16.32 -14.87 2.48
CA ALA A 375 -16.43 -14.08 3.70
C ALA A 375 -17.61 -13.12 3.52
N THR A 376 -18.60 -13.22 4.42
CA THR A 376 -19.88 -12.49 4.34
C THR A 376 -19.82 -11.17 5.09
N ASP A 377 -20.95 -10.45 5.23
CA ASP A 377 -21.04 -9.19 5.96
C ASP A 377 -20.39 -9.31 7.36
N GLY A 378 -19.33 -8.52 7.58
CA GLY A 378 -18.47 -8.63 8.76
C GLY A 378 -17.14 -9.36 8.53
N GLY A 379 -16.81 -9.71 7.27
CA GLY A 379 -15.51 -10.27 6.86
C GLY A 379 -15.22 -11.67 7.37
N LEU A 380 -16.24 -12.38 7.88
CA LEU A 380 -16.11 -13.69 8.51
C LEU A 380 -16.48 -14.81 7.53
N ALA A 381 -15.65 -15.85 7.49
CA ALA A 381 -15.91 -17.13 6.83
C ALA A 381 -15.62 -18.28 7.80
N HIS A 382 -16.31 -19.41 7.65
CA HIS A 382 -16.03 -20.63 8.41
C HIS A 382 -15.38 -21.67 7.51
N LEU A 383 -14.08 -21.90 7.69
CA LEU A 383 -13.32 -22.87 6.93
C LEU A 383 -13.41 -24.25 7.61
N LYS A 384 -13.98 -25.23 6.91
CA LYS A 384 -13.99 -26.62 7.37
C LYS A 384 -12.67 -27.30 7.04
N LEU A 385 -11.92 -27.66 8.06
CA LEU A 385 -10.65 -28.37 7.92
C LEU A 385 -10.92 -29.87 7.73
N ASP A 386 -11.05 -30.34 6.50
CA ASP A 386 -11.39 -31.74 6.23
C ASP A 386 -10.19 -32.70 6.28
N ARG A 387 -8.96 -32.17 6.46
CA ARG A 387 -7.69 -32.91 6.44
C ARG A 387 -6.63 -32.32 7.36
N SER A 388 -5.71 -33.17 7.82
CA SER A 388 -4.45 -32.76 8.47
C SER A 388 -3.42 -32.32 7.44
N GLY A 389 -2.45 -31.48 7.82
CA GLY A 389 -1.37 -31.01 6.95
C GLY A 389 -1.16 -29.51 7.02
N VAL A 390 -0.45 -28.95 6.04
CA VAL A 390 -0.26 -27.49 5.92
C VAL A 390 -1.35 -26.93 5.02
N TRP A 391 -2.12 -26.00 5.55
CA TRP A 391 -3.14 -25.26 4.83
C TRP A 391 -2.58 -23.93 4.34
N LEU A 392 -2.97 -23.53 3.13
CA LEU A 392 -2.83 -22.18 2.61
C LEU A 392 -4.23 -21.62 2.36
N VAL A 393 -4.52 -20.50 3.00
CA VAL A 393 -5.72 -19.71 2.78
C VAL A 393 -5.31 -18.46 2.01
N ALA A 394 -5.98 -18.17 0.91
CA ALA A 394 -5.69 -17.03 0.06
C ALA A 394 -6.95 -16.20 -0.22
N CYS A 395 -6.76 -14.91 -0.44
CA CYS A 395 -7.84 -14.03 -0.90
C CYS A 395 -7.26 -12.84 -1.67
N GLN A 396 -8.11 -12.23 -2.49
CA GLN A 396 -7.80 -11.01 -3.23
C GLN A 396 -8.91 -9.99 -3.02
N HIS A 397 -8.55 -8.76 -2.64
CA HIS A 397 -9.46 -7.62 -2.58
C HIS A 397 -8.83 -6.43 -3.31
N GLY A 398 -9.47 -5.99 -4.40
CA GLY A 398 -8.89 -5.01 -5.32
C GLY A 398 -7.55 -5.48 -5.89
N ASN A 399 -6.50 -4.67 -5.69
CA ASN A 399 -5.11 -4.98 -6.05
C ASN A 399 -4.28 -5.54 -4.89
N ALA A 400 -4.89 -5.91 -3.76
CA ALA A 400 -4.18 -6.57 -2.67
C ALA A 400 -4.44 -8.08 -2.68
N ARG A 401 -3.41 -8.86 -2.38
CA ARG A 401 -3.48 -10.31 -2.19
C ARG A 401 -2.88 -10.69 -0.85
N ALA A 402 -3.52 -11.61 -0.17
CA ALA A 402 -3.05 -12.11 1.12
C ALA A 402 -3.06 -13.63 1.12
N THR A 403 -2.04 -14.23 1.72
CA THR A 403 -2.03 -15.64 2.08
C THR A 403 -1.72 -15.84 3.56
N LEU A 404 -2.28 -16.90 4.11
CA LEU A 404 -2.02 -17.37 5.46
C LEU A 404 -1.76 -18.87 5.43
N THR A 405 -0.65 -19.30 6.01
CA THR A 405 -0.36 -20.72 6.22
C THR A 405 -0.32 -21.10 7.70
N PHE A 406 -0.86 -22.27 7.99
CA PHE A 406 -0.87 -22.88 9.31
C PHE A 406 -0.94 -24.41 9.20
N ALA A 407 -0.53 -25.10 10.25
CA ALA A 407 -0.61 -26.55 10.33
C ALA A 407 -1.90 -27.01 11.02
N VAL A 408 -2.45 -28.12 10.55
CA VAL A 408 -3.60 -28.82 11.12
C VAL A 408 -3.19 -30.23 11.49
N LYS A 409 -3.49 -30.63 12.73
CA LYS A 409 -3.13 -31.95 13.28
C LYS A 409 -4.14 -33.03 12.94
#